data_AF-A0A2N7VF53-F1
#
_entry.id   AF-A0A2N7VF53-F1
#
_cell.length_a   1.000
_cell.length_b   1.000
_cell.length_c   1.000
_cell.angle_alpha   90.00
_cell.angle_beta   90.00
_cell.angle_gamma   90.00
#
_symmetry.space_group_name_H-M   'P 1'
#
loop_
_entity.id
_entity.type
_entity.pdbx_description
1 polymer ?
#
loop_
_entity_poly.entity_id
_entity_poly.type
_entity_poly.pdbx_seq_one_letter_code
_entity_poly.pdbx_strand_id
1 'polypeptide(L)'
;MHARHSRALQTSLRRLRAGGLASALFMALLGAARADSPPTCRSEVDHIAETLRTQRQPELCPRCADRLVATLESLYRERKLPTSLFLSADAAQWDDPQTRPVMFSGKSRAGIADGDRLAAEIDSGYGPRGVLRLIYTRANEPVALATPDRKTFIPVTYCIASPK
;
A
#
# COMPACT_ATOMS: atom_id res chain seq x y z
N MET A 1 -77.13 -7.23 16.12
CA MET A 1 -77.73 -6.71 14.87
C MET A 1 -76.69 -6.77 13.76
N HIS A 2 -77.11 -7.28 12.60
CA HIS A 2 -76.41 -7.43 11.32
C HIS A 2 -75.21 -8.38 11.19
N ALA A 3 -75.57 -9.63 10.87
CA ALA A 3 -74.85 -10.49 9.93
C ALA A 3 -74.77 -9.87 8.52
N ARG A 4 -73.73 -10.23 7.75
CA ARG A 4 -73.82 -10.42 6.28
C ARG A 4 -72.69 -11.35 5.79
N HIS A 5 -73.12 -12.53 5.36
CA HIS A 5 -72.45 -13.43 4.42
C HIS A 5 -72.31 -12.81 3.02
N SER A 6 -71.31 -13.26 2.23
CA SER A 6 -71.41 -13.82 0.85
C SER A 6 -70.03 -13.74 0.16
N ARG A 7 -69.39 -14.87 -0.20
CA ARG A 7 -69.44 -15.58 -1.51
C ARG A 7 -69.18 -14.61 -2.69
N ALA A 8 -68.21 -14.81 -3.58
CA ALA A 8 -68.06 -15.90 -4.55
C ALA A 8 -66.71 -15.67 -5.31
N LEU A 9 -65.86 -16.66 -5.58
CA LEU A 9 -65.91 -17.63 -6.70
C LEU A 9 -65.43 -17.02 -8.04
N GLN A 10 -64.35 -17.59 -8.61
CA GLN A 10 -64.08 -17.83 -10.06
C GLN A 10 -62.55 -17.81 -10.34
N THR A 11 -61.90 -18.97 -10.51
CA THR A 11 -61.63 -19.69 -11.81
C THR A 11 -60.80 -18.82 -12.78
N SER A 12 -59.58 -19.19 -13.18
CA SER A 12 -59.24 -20.32 -14.06
C SER A 12 -57.70 -20.50 -14.06
N LEU A 13 -57.09 -21.69 -13.88
CA LEU A 13 -56.97 -22.86 -14.77
C LEU A 13 -56.26 -22.61 -16.11
N ARG A 14 -55.17 -23.39 -16.30
CA ARG A 14 -54.53 -23.87 -17.56
C ARG A 14 -53.39 -23.01 -18.14
N ARG A 15 -52.29 -23.55 -18.69
CA ARG A 15 -51.75 -24.92 -18.89
C ARG A 15 -50.35 -24.79 -19.52
N LEU A 16 -49.45 -25.73 -19.16
CA LEU A 16 -48.50 -26.51 -19.99
C LEU A 16 -47.58 -25.83 -21.03
N ARG A 17 -46.28 -26.16 -20.93
CA ARG A 17 -45.46 -27.01 -21.84
C ARG A 17 -43.98 -26.69 -21.57
N ALA A 18 -43.15 -27.59 -21.03
CA ALA A 18 -42.55 -28.78 -21.66
C ALA A 18 -41.68 -28.46 -22.90
N GLY A 19 -40.37 -28.68 -22.78
CA GLY A 19 -39.49 -28.97 -23.93
C GLY A 19 -38.11 -28.33 -23.86
N GLY A 20 -37.06 -29.16 -23.94
CA GLY A 20 -35.77 -28.73 -24.52
C GLY A 20 -34.52 -29.08 -23.71
N LEU A 21 -33.95 -30.25 -23.99
CA LEU A 21 -32.55 -30.57 -23.70
C LEU A 21 -31.62 -29.64 -24.50
N ALA A 22 -30.64 -29.02 -23.84
CA ALA A 22 -29.46 -28.48 -24.51
C ALA A 22 -28.24 -28.70 -23.60
N SER A 23 -27.52 -29.79 -23.85
CA SER A 23 -26.18 -30.03 -23.33
C SER A 23 -25.22 -29.01 -23.93
N ALA A 24 -24.74 -28.06 -23.12
CA ALA A 24 -23.55 -27.30 -23.44
C ALA A 24 -22.40 -27.83 -22.58
N LEU A 25 -21.55 -28.65 -23.19
CA LEU A 25 -20.22 -28.93 -22.65
C LEU A 25 -19.47 -27.60 -22.57
N PHE A 26 -19.38 -27.01 -21.38
CA PHE A 26 -18.37 -26.02 -21.10
C PHE A 26 -17.03 -26.75 -20.98
N MET A 27 -16.32 -26.87 -22.12
CA MET A 27 -14.87 -27.06 -22.13
C MET A 27 -14.26 -25.80 -21.52
N ALA A 28 -14.17 -25.77 -20.19
CA ALA A 28 -13.37 -24.79 -19.49
C ALA A 28 -11.90 -25.15 -19.76
N LEU A 29 -11.34 -24.50 -20.78
CA LEU A 29 -9.90 -24.34 -20.95
C LEU A 29 -9.34 -23.86 -19.61
N LEU A 30 -8.65 -24.77 -18.91
CA LEU A 30 -7.80 -24.43 -17.77
C LEU A 30 -6.61 -23.62 -18.32
N GLY A 31 -6.87 -22.36 -18.65
CA GLY A 31 -5.82 -21.36 -18.74
C GLY A 31 -5.28 -21.19 -17.34
N ALA A 32 -4.18 -21.89 -17.02
CA ALA A 32 -3.38 -21.56 -15.87
C ALA A 32 -2.84 -20.14 -16.10
N ALA A 33 -3.60 -19.14 -15.66
CA ALA A 33 -3.11 -17.79 -15.50
C ALA A 33 -1.93 -17.90 -14.53
N ARG A 34 -0.71 -17.87 -15.07
CA ARG A 34 0.47 -17.73 -14.24
C ARG A 34 0.34 -16.37 -13.59
N ALA A 35 0.09 -16.35 -12.28
CA ALA A 35 0.24 -15.14 -11.51
C ALA A 35 1.69 -14.72 -11.68
N ASP A 36 1.91 -13.55 -12.29
CA ASP A 36 3.25 -12.98 -12.37
C ASP A 36 3.81 -12.86 -10.96
N SER A 37 5.07 -13.27 -10.79
CA SER A 37 5.76 -13.11 -9.52
C SER A 37 5.74 -11.63 -9.11
N PRO A 38 5.53 -11.32 -7.82
CA PRO A 38 5.61 -9.94 -7.35
C PRO A 38 6.94 -9.27 -7.74
N PRO A 39 6.95 -7.96 -8.01
CA PRO A 39 8.20 -7.25 -8.31
C PRO A 39 9.14 -7.28 -7.11
N THR A 40 10.44 -7.11 -7.36
CA THR A 40 11.40 -6.91 -6.28
C THR A 40 11.22 -5.51 -5.68
N CYS A 41 11.55 -5.35 -4.40
CA CYS A 41 11.48 -4.03 -3.76
C CYS A 41 12.46 -3.03 -4.38
N ARG A 42 13.55 -3.51 -4.99
CA ARG A 42 14.41 -2.68 -5.84
C ARG A 42 13.64 -2.13 -7.04
N SER A 43 12.97 -3.00 -7.80
CA SER A 43 12.21 -2.59 -8.99
C SER A 43 11.08 -1.62 -8.65
N GLU A 44 10.41 -1.81 -7.52
CA GLU A 44 9.38 -0.87 -7.04
C GLU A 44 9.98 0.51 -6.73
N VAL A 45 11.11 0.55 -6.03
CA VAL A 45 11.79 1.83 -5.72
C VAL A 45 12.31 2.52 -6.97
N ASP A 46 12.81 1.76 -7.96
CA ASP A 46 13.23 2.32 -9.24
C ASP A 46 12.05 2.93 -10.00
N HIS A 47 10.88 2.28 -9.97
CA HIS A 47 9.65 2.83 -10.53
C HIS A 47 9.21 4.12 -9.82
N ILE A 48 9.27 4.16 -8.49
CA ILE A 48 8.98 5.36 -7.71
C ILE A 48 9.95 6.49 -8.07
N ALA A 49 11.25 6.20 -8.17
CA ALA A 49 12.27 7.18 -8.54
C ALA A 49 12.03 7.75 -9.95
N GLU A 50 11.67 6.91 -10.92
CA GLU A 50 11.26 7.35 -12.26
C GLU A 50 10.00 8.23 -12.21
N THR A 51 9.02 7.85 -11.42
CA THR A 51 7.78 8.62 -11.24
C THR A 51 8.06 10.02 -10.68
N LEU A 52 8.93 10.12 -9.66
CA LEU A 52 9.35 11.40 -9.09
C LEU A 52 10.03 12.28 -10.15
N ARG A 53 10.97 11.71 -10.92
CA ARG A 53 11.69 12.44 -11.99
C ARG A 53 10.72 12.94 -13.07
N THR A 54 9.84 12.06 -13.56
CA THR A 54 8.84 12.41 -14.59
C THR A 54 7.89 13.52 -14.12
N GLN A 55 7.49 13.48 -12.84
CA GLN A 55 6.62 14.50 -12.24
C GLN A 55 7.36 15.76 -11.77
N ARG A 56 8.68 15.85 -11.96
CA ARG A 56 9.55 16.94 -11.48
C ARG A 56 9.42 17.19 -9.96
N GLN A 57 9.26 16.10 -9.22
CA GLN A 57 9.20 16.10 -7.76
C GLN A 57 10.61 15.95 -7.17
N PRO A 58 10.79 16.18 -5.85
CA PRO A 58 12.08 15.94 -5.19
C PRO A 58 12.58 14.51 -5.44
N GLU A 59 13.80 14.38 -5.95
CA GLU A 59 14.37 13.10 -6.32
C GLU A 59 14.78 12.26 -5.11
N LEU A 60 14.68 10.94 -5.24
CA LEU A 60 15.31 10.01 -4.32
C LEU A 60 16.82 10.00 -4.58
N CYS A 61 17.60 10.46 -3.60
CA CYS A 61 19.05 10.29 -3.65
C CYS A 61 19.41 8.78 -3.70
N PRO A 62 20.58 8.39 -4.26
CA PRO A 62 20.94 6.97 -4.36
C PRO A 62 20.87 6.22 -3.03
N ARG A 63 21.39 6.83 -1.95
CA ARG A 63 21.32 6.25 -0.59
C ARG A 63 19.91 6.23 -0.02
N CYS A 64 19.07 7.19 -0.41
CA CYS A 64 17.67 7.27 -0.01
C CYS A 64 16.88 6.11 -0.64
N ALA A 65 17.15 5.79 -1.90
CA ALA A 65 16.59 4.65 -2.60
C ALA A 65 16.99 3.32 -1.93
N ASP A 66 18.27 3.12 -1.62
CA ASP A 66 18.72 1.92 -0.90
C ASP A 66 18.07 1.74 0.46
N ARG A 67 17.92 2.84 1.22
CA ARG A 67 17.22 2.82 2.50
C ARG A 67 15.75 2.50 2.32
N LEU A 68 15.09 3.04 1.29
CA LEU A 68 13.70 2.73 1.00
C LEU A 68 13.54 1.24 0.67
N VAL A 69 14.41 0.66 -0.16
CA VAL A 69 14.41 -0.79 -0.45
C VAL A 69 14.52 -1.61 0.83
N ALA A 70 15.54 -1.35 1.66
CA ALA A 70 15.73 -2.08 2.92
C ALA A 70 14.54 -1.93 3.88
N THR A 71 13.90 -0.75 3.86
CA THR A 71 12.71 -0.46 4.68
C THR A 71 11.51 -1.25 4.18
N LEU A 72 11.23 -1.25 2.87
CA LEU A 72 10.12 -2.00 2.28
C LEU A 72 10.29 -3.50 2.49
N GLU A 73 11.49 -4.04 2.31
CA GLU A 73 11.78 -5.44 2.56
C GLU A 73 11.50 -5.83 4.02
N SER A 74 11.95 -5.01 4.98
CA SER A 74 11.71 -5.25 6.41
C SER A 74 10.23 -5.14 6.76
N LEU A 75 9.52 -4.14 6.23
CA LEU A 75 8.10 -3.96 6.48
C LEU A 75 7.25 -5.10 5.89
N TYR A 76 7.49 -5.51 4.65
CA TYR A 76 6.72 -6.59 4.03
C TYR A 76 7.06 -7.98 4.61
N ARG A 77 8.34 -8.23 4.94
CA ARG A 77 8.78 -9.54 5.47
C ARG A 77 8.51 -9.70 6.95
N GLU A 78 8.80 -8.68 7.74
CA GLU A 78 8.89 -8.77 9.20
C GLU A 78 7.82 -7.94 9.91
N ARG A 79 7.05 -7.12 9.19
CA ARG A 79 6.11 -6.15 9.75
C ARG A 79 6.76 -5.26 10.80
N LYS A 80 8.02 -4.88 10.55
CA LYS A 80 8.85 -4.07 11.45
C LYS A 80 9.59 -3.01 10.68
N LEU A 81 9.72 -1.83 11.28
CA LEU A 81 10.67 -0.83 10.80
C LEU A 81 12.09 -1.24 11.20
N PRO A 82 13.09 -1.10 10.30
CA PRO A 82 14.47 -1.44 10.62
C PRO A 82 15.04 -0.42 11.61
N THR A 83 15.16 -0.81 12.87
CA THR A 83 15.71 0.04 13.96
C THR A 83 17.18 0.42 13.72
N SER A 84 17.89 -0.30 12.85
CA SER A 84 19.22 0.08 12.36
C SER A 84 19.18 1.38 11.55
N LEU A 85 18.07 1.71 10.89
CA LEU A 85 17.90 2.88 10.05
C LEU A 85 17.05 3.98 10.71
N PHE A 86 16.13 3.64 11.62
CA PHE A 86 15.18 4.60 12.17
C PHE A 86 15.29 4.77 13.69
N LEU A 87 14.97 5.99 14.13
CA LEU A 87 14.73 6.35 15.52
C LEU A 87 13.30 6.87 15.65
N SER A 88 12.62 6.62 16.77
CA SER A 88 11.29 7.21 16.99
C SER A 88 11.35 8.73 17.01
N ALA A 89 10.31 9.37 16.49
CA ALA A 89 10.21 10.82 16.42
C ALA A 89 10.31 11.47 17.80
N ASP A 90 9.82 10.80 18.84
CA ASP A 90 9.88 11.24 20.25
C ASP A 90 11.27 11.10 20.86
N ALA A 91 12.05 10.10 20.44
CA ALA A 91 13.42 9.90 20.95
C ALA A 91 14.45 10.75 20.22
N ALA A 92 14.15 11.17 18.99
CA ALA A 92 15.03 12.03 18.21
C ALA A 92 15.28 13.37 18.91
N GLN A 93 14.25 14.01 19.46
CA GLN A 93 14.32 15.33 20.13
C GLN A 93 15.20 16.37 19.41
N TRP A 94 15.40 16.24 18.10
CA TRP A 94 16.13 17.19 17.28
C TRP A 94 15.15 17.81 16.30
N ASP A 95 14.84 19.08 16.56
CA ASP A 95 13.80 19.81 15.85
C ASP A 95 14.34 20.45 14.57
N ASP A 96 15.60 20.88 14.58
CA ASP A 96 16.24 21.51 13.43
C ASP A 96 16.36 20.51 12.26
N PRO A 97 15.67 20.73 11.13
CA PRO A 97 15.78 19.86 9.97
C PRO A 97 17.14 19.98 9.26
N GLN A 98 17.91 21.05 9.49
CA GLN A 98 19.20 21.27 8.85
C GLN A 98 20.35 20.60 9.61
N THR A 99 20.21 20.42 10.93
CA THR A 99 21.31 19.95 11.78
C THR A 99 20.95 18.64 12.46
N ARG A 100 21.51 17.53 11.95
CA ARG A 100 21.38 16.20 12.57
C ARG A 100 22.45 16.00 13.64
N PRO A 101 22.08 15.65 14.89
CA PRO A 101 23.07 15.35 15.92
C PRO A 101 23.94 14.16 15.51
N VAL A 102 25.26 14.25 15.78
CA VAL A 102 26.24 13.23 15.38
C VAL A 102 25.91 11.84 15.93
N MET A 103 25.39 11.75 17.15
CA MET A 103 24.97 10.50 17.78
C MET A 103 23.83 9.78 17.04
N PHE A 104 23.13 10.47 16.14
CA PHE A 104 22.06 9.93 15.31
C PHE A 104 22.44 9.86 13.82
N SER A 105 23.73 9.97 13.53
CA SER A 105 24.25 9.75 12.17
C SER A 105 23.87 8.35 11.67
N GLY A 106 23.36 8.28 10.45
CA GLY A 106 22.80 7.06 9.86
C GLY A 106 21.34 6.77 10.26
N LYS A 107 20.72 7.54 11.16
CA LYS A 107 19.32 7.38 11.57
C LYS A 107 18.42 8.44 10.93
N SER A 108 17.21 8.05 10.53
CA SER A 108 16.12 8.96 10.15
C SER A 108 14.99 8.87 11.18
N ARG A 109 14.08 9.84 11.22
CA ARG A 109 12.95 9.83 12.15
C ARG A 109 11.81 8.95 11.62
N ALA A 110 11.16 8.21 12.50
CA ALA A 110 9.96 7.44 12.19
C ALA A 110 8.93 7.48 13.31
N GLY A 111 7.70 7.10 13.00
CA GLY A 111 6.58 7.15 13.95
C GLY A 111 6.01 8.57 14.07
N ILE A 112 6.25 9.41 13.07
CA ILE A 112 5.66 10.75 12.98
C ILE A 112 4.16 10.56 12.69
N ALA A 113 3.30 11.19 13.49
CA ALA A 113 1.86 11.12 13.27
C ALA A 113 1.46 11.68 11.89
N ASP A 114 0.64 10.93 11.16
CA ASP A 114 0.13 11.30 9.83
C ASP A 114 -1.35 10.88 9.71
N GLY A 115 -2.23 11.57 10.45
CA GLY A 115 -3.64 11.20 10.57
C GLY A 115 -3.83 9.89 11.35
N ASP A 116 -4.49 8.92 10.73
CA ASP A 116 -4.64 7.55 11.26
C ASP A 116 -3.40 6.67 11.01
N ARG A 117 -2.44 7.18 10.24
CA ARG A 117 -1.20 6.51 9.82
C ARG A 117 0.02 7.10 10.50
N LEU A 118 1.18 6.52 10.18
CA LEU A 118 2.49 6.95 10.62
C LEU A 118 3.37 7.27 9.41
N ALA A 119 4.37 8.12 9.62
CA ALA A 119 5.36 8.48 8.63
C ALA A 119 6.79 8.20 9.12
N ALA A 120 7.65 7.83 8.17
CA ALA A 120 9.09 7.68 8.34
C ALA A 120 9.82 8.52 7.30
N GLU A 121 10.81 9.30 7.73
CA GLU A 121 11.58 10.15 6.83
C GLU A 121 12.50 9.32 5.96
N ILE A 122 12.41 9.51 4.65
CA ILE A 122 13.28 8.88 3.67
C ILE A 122 14.33 9.90 3.27
N ASP A 123 15.46 9.82 3.95
CA ASP A 123 16.65 10.62 3.70
C ASP A 123 17.91 9.76 3.74
N SER A 124 19.07 10.37 3.49
CA SER A 124 20.33 9.64 3.41
C SER A 124 20.79 9.03 4.73
N GLY A 125 20.24 9.46 5.87
CA GLY A 125 20.79 9.22 7.21
C GLY A 125 21.83 10.26 7.65
N TYR A 126 22.24 11.18 6.78
CA TYR A 126 23.36 12.09 6.99
C TYR A 126 23.02 13.49 6.48
N GLY A 127 23.54 14.51 7.17
CA GLY A 127 23.23 15.90 6.84
C GLY A 127 21.75 16.25 7.06
N PRO A 128 21.21 17.21 6.28
CA PRO A 128 19.85 17.67 6.41
C PRO A 128 18.81 16.55 6.25
N ARG A 129 17.63 16.78 6.84
CA ARG A 129 16.46 15.92 6.67
C ARG A 129 15.91 16.05 5.25
N GLY A 130 15.50 14.91 4.69
CA GLY A 130 14.87 14.85 3.38
C GLY A 130 13.40 15.29 3.41
N VAL A 131 12.85 15.60 2.25
CA VAL A 131 11.44 16.03 2.09
C VAL A 131 10.50 14.87 1.75
N LEU A 132 11.00 13.65 1.58
CA LEU A 132 10.18 12.48 1.27
C LEU A 132 9.92 11.66 2.54
N ARG A 133 8.71 11.10 2.63
CA ARG A 133 8.26 10.28 3.76
C ARG A 133 7.60 9.01 3.26
N LEU A 134 7.97 7.88 3.82
CA LEU A 134 7.20 6.65 3.69
C LEU A 134 6.03 6.73 4.68
N ILE A 135 4.82 6.68 4.15
CA ILE A 135 3.57 6.56 4.90
C ILE A 135 3.27 5.08 5.09
N TYR A 136 2.92 4.69 6.31
CA TYR A 136 2.62 3.30 6.67
C TYR A 136 1.56 3.23 7.77
N THR A 137 0.87 2.10 7.87
CA THR A 137 -0.16 1.87 8.89
C THR A 137 0.47 1.60 10.26
N ARG A 138 -0.33 1.66 11.33
CA ARG A 138 0.13 1.25 12.68
C ARG A 138 0.52 -0.23 12.76
N ALA A 139 0.07 -1.05 11.83
CA ALA A 139 0.47 -2.45 11.67
C ALA A 139 1.73 -2.63 10.81
N ASN A 140 2.48 -1.55 10.53
CA ASN A 140 3.70 -1.55 9.72
C ASN A 140 3.46 -2.02 8.27
N GLU A 141 2.33 -1.64 7.69
CA GLU A 141 2.07 -1.88 6.27
C GLU A 141 2.41 -0.63 5.44
N PRO A 142 3.31 -0.72 4.45
CA PRO A 142 3.61 0.39 3.56
C PRO A 142 2.36 0.85 2.81
N VAL A 143 2.22 2.16 2.61
CA VAL A 143 1.09 2.77 1.89
C VAL A 143 1.56 3.59 0.69
N ALA A 144 2.46 4.54 0.92
CA ALA A 144 2.89 5.47 -0.12
C ALA A 144 4.20 6.16 0.23
N LEU A 145 4.94 6.61 -0.79
CA LEU A 145 5.95 7.65 -0.64
C LEU A 145 5.29 9.02 -0.90
N ALA A 146 5.47 9.95 0.03
CA ALA A 146 4.79 11.25 -0.03
C ALA A 146 5.67 12.42 0.43
N THR A 147 5.32 13.62 0.02
CA THR A 147 5.83 14.85 0.63
C THR A 147 5.01 15.20 1.88
N PRO A 148 5.56 15.98 2.84
CA PRO A 148 4.83 16.43 4.03
C PRO A 148 3.50 17.13 3.74
N ASP A 149 3.45 17.90 2.64
CA ASP A 149 2.26 18.63 2.20
C ASP A 149 1.31 17.77 1.33
N ARG A 150 1.65 16.50 1.10
CA ARG A 150 0.91 15.51 0.30
C ARG A 150 0.67 15.92 -1.16
N LYS A 151 1.35 16.94 -1.68
CA LYS A 151 1.30 17.26 -3.12
C LYS A 151 1.90 16.14 -3.97
N THR A 152 2.88 15.43 -3.42
CA THR A 152 3.33 14.15 -3.96
C THR A 152 2.77 13.02 -3.10
N PHE A 153 2.13 12.06 -3.74
CA PHE A 153 1.67 10.83 -3.12
C PHE A 153 1.76 9.71 -4.15
N ILE A 154 2.79 8.88 -4.03
CA ILE A 154 3.06 7.76 -4.93
C ILE A 154 2.76 6.48 -4.15
N PRO A 155 1.67 5.76 -4.46
CA PRO A 155 1.36 4.49 -3.81
C PRO A 155 2.53 3.52 -3.91
N VAL A 156 2.79 2.79 -2.82
CA VAL A 156 3.79 1.72 -2.81
C VAL A 156 3.07 0.40 -3.04
N THR A 157 3.55 -0.37 -4.01
CA THR A 157 3.02 -1.69 -4.33
C THR A 157 3.69 -2.76 -3.48
N TYR A 158 3.00 -3.88 -3.27
CA TYR A 158 3.59 -5.06 -2.63
C TYR A 158 4.79 -5.56 -3.46
N CYS A 159 5.91 -5.76 -2.77
CA CYS A 159 7.17 -6.22 -3.37
C CYS A 159 7.84 -7.25 -2.47
N ILE A 160 8.74 -8.04 -3.06
CA ILE A 160 9.53 -9.04 -2.35
C ILE A 160 11.01 -8.68 -2.37
N ALA A 161 11.77 -9.19 -1.40
CA ALA A 161 13.22 -9.05 -1.41
C ALA A 161 13.82 -9.71 -2.67
N SER A 162 14.90 -9.14 -3.20
CA SER A 162 15.61 -9.78 -4.31
C SER A 162 16.16 -11.16 -3.90
N PRO A 163 16.12 -12.17 -4.78
CA PRO A 163 16.82 -13.42 -4.56
C PRO A 163 18.31 -13.14 -4.30
N LYS A 164 18.89 -13.82 -3.32
CA LYS A 164 20.33 -13.76 -3.04
C LYS A 164 21.12 -14.63 -4.00
#